data_AF-W1XPQ1-F1
#
_entry.id   AF-W1XPQ1-F1
#
_cell.length_a   1.000
_cell.length_b   1.000
_cell.length_c   1.000
_cell.angle_alpha   90.00
_cell.angle_beta   90.00
_cell.angle_gamma   90.00
#
_symmetry.space_group_name_H-M   'P 1'
#
loop_
_entity.id
_entity.type
_entity.pdbx_description
1 polymer ?
#
loop_
_entity_poly.entity_id
_entity_poly.type
_entity_poly.pdbx_seq_one_letter_code
_entity_poly.pdbx_strand_id
1 'polypeptide(L)' 'MKVMFSAGEASGDTHAASVANALREIDPSVEMFGMGGTLMERAGVRIVY' A
#
# COMPACT_ATOMS: atom_id res chain seq x y z
N MET A 1 -1.93 13.92 -1.92
CA MET A 1 -0.61 13.47 -2.47
C MET A 1 -0.77 12.05 -3.02
N LYS A 2 0.01 11.65 -4.03
CA LYS A 2 -0.03 10.28 -4.58
C LYS A 2 1.24 9.52 -4.23
N VAL A 3 1.10 8.31 -3.68
CA VAL A 3 2.20 7.42 -3.31
C VAL A 3 2.10 6.12 -4.09
N MET A 4 3.19 5.78 -4.79
CA MET A 4 3.31 4.51 -5.50
C MET A 4 3.99 3.47 -4.59
N PHE A 5 3.39 2.29 -4.48
CA PHE A 5 3.98 1.12 -3.84
C PHE A 5 4.45 0.10 -4.87
N SER A 6 5.50 -0.64 -4.52
CA SER A 6 6.04 -1.72 -5.35
C SER A 6 6.56 -2.85 -4.47
N ALA A 7 5.85 -3.95 -4.41
CA ALA A 7 6.24 -5.17 -3.71
C ALA A 7 6.06 -6.40 -4.62
N GLY A 8 7.14 -7.14 -4.88
CA GLY A 8 7.12 -8.31 -5.77
C GLY A 8 7.00 -9.67 -5.06
N GLU A 9 7.02 -9.68 -3.73
CA GLU A 9 7.02 -10.89 -2.91
C GLU A 9 6.09 -10.73 -1.70
N ALA A 10 5.64 -11.84 -1.11
CA ALA A 10 4.69 -11.86 0.01
C ALA A 10 5.20 -11.12 1.26
N SER A 11 6.52 -11.18 1.52
CA SER A 11 7.16 -10.41 2.58
C SER A 11 7.04 -8.91 2.31
N GLY A 12 7.28 -8.48 1.08
CA GLY A 12 7.10 -7.10 0.63
C GLY A 12 5.66 -6.61 0.80
N ASP A 13 4.67 -7.41 0.41
CA ASP A 13 3.24 -7.11 0.58
C ASP A 13 2.89 -6.82 2.06
N THR A 14 3.42 -7.65 2.97
CA THR A 14 3.21 -7.50 4.41
C THR A 14 3.79 -6.18 4.93
N HIS A 15 5.04 -5.86 4.58
CA HIS A 15 5.69 -4.63 5.05
C HIS A 15 5.05 -3.38 4.44
N ALA A 16 4.74 -3.42 3.14
CA ALA A 16 4.10 -2.32 2.43
C ALA A 16 2.69 -2.03 2.97
N ALA A 17 1.92 -3.05 3.34
CA ALA A 17 0.62 -2.89 3.98
C ALA A 17 0.72 -2.12 5.32
N SER A 18 1.73 -2.43 6.15
CA SER A 18 1.97 -1.69 7.40
C SER A 18 2.30 -0.22 7.15
N VAL A 19 3.11 0.08 6.13
CA VAL A 19 3.41 1.47 5.73
C VAL A 19 2.17 2.18 5.21
N ALA A 20 1.34 1.51 4.40
CA ALA A 20 0.09 2.07 3.89
C ALA A 20 -0.89 2.44 5.01
N ASN A 21 -1.03 1.57 6.01
CA ASN A 21 -1.85 1.87 7.19
C ASN A 21 -1.33 3.09 7.95
N ALA A 22 -0.03 3.14 8.25
CA ALA A 22 0.57 4.28 8.95
C ALA A 22 0.44 5.59 8.14
N LEU A 23 0.63 5.55 6.82
CA LEU A 23 0.43 6.72 5.96
C LEU A 23 -1.02 7.22 5.99
N ARG A 24 -1.99 6.31 5.99
CA ARG A 24 -3.41 6.68 6.05
C ARG A 24 -3.82 7.27 7.40
N GLU A 25 -3.18 6.85 8.50
CA GLU A 25 -3.36 7.48 9.82
C GLU A 25 -2.81 8.91 9.86
N ILE A 26 -1.68 9.16 9.19
CA ILE A 26 -1.05 10.49 9.13
C ILE A 26 -1.82 11.43 8.20
N ASP A 27 -2.19 10.96 7.02
CA ASP A 27 -2.93 11.71 6.02
C ASP A 27 -4.03 10.84 5.41
N PRO A 28 -5.27 10.94 5.90
CA PRO A 28 -6.41 10.20 5.37
C PRO A 28 -6.74 10.52 3.89
N SER A 29 -6.22 11.62 3.35
CA SER A 29 -6.42 12.02 1.95
C SER A 29 -5.38 11.45 1.00
N VAL A 30 -4.40 10.69 1.50
CA VAL A 30 -3.35 10.09 0.68
C VAL A 30 -3.94 9.08 -0.31
N GLU A 31 -3.59 9.25 -1.59
CA GLU A 31 -3.93 8.29 -2.63
C GLU A 31 -2.79 7.29 -2.79
N MET A 32 -3.08 6.00 -2.63
CA MET A 32 -2.10 4.92 -2.70
C MET A 32 -2.42 3.99 -3.85
N PHE A 33 -1.42 3.66 -4.67
CA PHE A 33 -1.55 2.73 -5.79
C PHE A 33 -0.25 1.97 -6.03
N GLY A 34 -0.27 0.83 -6.69
CA GLY A 34 0.99 0.12 -6.94
C GLY A 34 0.88 -1.33 -7.40
N MET A 35 2.04 -1.99 -7.39
CA MET A 35 2.18 -3.43 -7.56
C MET A 35 2.32 -4.08 -6.18
N GLY A 36 1.55 -5.12 -5.90
CA GLY A 36 1.54 -5.73 -4.57
C GLY A 36 0.54 -6.87 -4.41
N GLY A 37 0.35 -7.31 -3.18
CA GLY A 37 -0.55 -8.41 -2.86
C GLY A 37 -1.81 -7.99 -2.11
N THR A 38 -2.49 -9.00 -1.60
CA THR A 38 -3.77 -8.87 -0.90
C THR A 38 -3.67 -8.03 0.39
N LEU A 39 -2.52 -8.02 1.08
CA LEU A 39 -2.38 -7.25 2.32
C LEU A 39 -2.33 -5.75 2.03
N MET A 40 -1.58 -5.33 1.01
CA MET A 40 -1.56 -3.94 0.55
C MET A 40 -2.94 -3.50 0.06
N GLU A 41 -3.66 -4.35 -0.68
CA GLU A 41 -5.03 -4.06 -1.10
C GLU A 41 -5.95 -3.78 0.10
N ARG A 42 -5.91 -4.64 1.12
CA ARG A 42 -6.68 -4.49 2.36
C ARG A 42 -6.29 -3.24 3.16
N ALA A 43 -5.04 -2.81 3.07
CA ALA A 43 -4.56 -1.57 3.68
C ALA A 43 -5.03 -0.30 2.93
N GLY A 44 -5.71 -0.46 1.79
CA GLY A 44 -6.24 0.64 0.99
C GLY A 44 -5.34 1.09 -0.16
N VAL A 45 -4.32 0.31 -0.50
CA VAL A 45 -3.53 0.53 -1.73
C VAL A 45 -4.33 -0.01 -2.92
N ARG A 46 -4.55 0.80 -3.94
CA ARG A 46 -5.15 0.32 -5.19
C ARG A 46 -4.11 -0.48 -5.98
N ILE A 47 -4.25 -1.80 -5.99
CA ILE A 47 -3.38 -2.69 -6.75
C ILE A 47 -3.70 -2.58 -8.24
N VAL A 48 -2.67 -2.36 -9.05
CA VAL A 48 -2.76 -2.25 -10.51
C VAL A 48 -1.96 -3.32 -11.25
N TYR A 49 -1.08 -4.05 -10.54
CA TYR A 49 -0.28 -5.16 -11.04
C TYR A 49 -0.03 -6.18 -9.94
#